data_AF-A0ABD2WCU4-F1
#
_entry.id   AF-A0ABD2WCU4-F1
#
_cell.length_a   1.000
_cell.length_b   1.000
_cell.length_c   1.000
_cell.angle_alpha   90.00
_cell.angle_beta   90.00
_cell.angle_gamma   90.00
#
_symmetry.space_group_name_H-M   'P 1'
#
loop_
_entity.id
_entity.type
_entity.pdbx_description
1 polymer ?
#
loop_
_entity_poly.entity_id
_entity_poly.type
_entity_poly.pdbx_seq_one_letter_code
_entity_poly.pdbx_strand_id
1 'polypeptide(L)'
;MKARWTHRLIPNIRVWIERRHGELNYHLTQLLTGHGFFKHHSQRYDYNQSAQCPVCPSSIENAEHVFCHCPRFSEERERLHSLLHEVMTPENTTRLMLTSESNWLAVASFAYSVVTRLRDEETDRR
;
A
#
# COMPACT_ATOMS: atom_id res chain seq x y z
N MET A 1 2.18 14.83 6.28
CA MET A 1 1.07 13.84 6.20
C MET A 1 1.57 12.39 6.02
N LYS A 2 2.43 11.85 6.89
CA LYS A 2 2.73 10.39 6.94
C LYS A 2 1.80 9.69 7.95
N ALA A 3 1.60 10.32 9.11
CA ALA A 3 0.72 9.83 10.16
C ALA A 3 -0.75 9.63 9.73
N ARG A 4 -1.29 10.46 8.82
CA ARG A 4 -2.70 10.38 8.42
C ARG A 4 -3.05 9.07 7.71
N TRP A 5 -2.13 8.52 6.91
CA TRP A 5 -2.35 7.28 6.18
C TRP A 5 -2.35 6.07 7.12
N THR A 6 -1.26 5.89 7.88
CA THR A 6 -1.15 4.76 8.82
C THR A 6 -2.23 4.79 9.90
N HIS A 7 -2.58 5.98 10.41
CA HIS A 7 -3.67 6.12 11.38
C HIS A 7 -5.04 5.74 10.79
N ARG A 8 -5.27 6.02 9.50
CA ARG A 8 -6.52 5.66 8.82
C ARG A 8 -6.64 4.14 8.66
N LEU A 9 -5.54 3.46 8.35
CA LEU A 9 -5.48 2.01 8.27
C LEU A 9 -5.58 1.35 9.65
N ILE A 10 -4.82 1.85 10.62
CA ILE A 10 -4.67 1.29 11.96
C ILE A 10 -5.14 2.34 12.98
N PRO A 11 -6.46 2.54 13.11
CA PRO A 11 -7.01 3.53 14.04
C PRO A 11 -6.87 3.10 15.50
N ASN A 12 -6.81 1.78 15.76
CA ASN A 12 -6.61 1.22 17.09
C ASN A 12 -5.29 0.44 17.16
N ILE A 13 -4.27 1.09 17.73
CA ILE A 13 -2.93 0.51 17.86
C ILE A 13 -2.88 -0.71 18.79
N ARG A 14 -3.79 -0.81 19.78
CA ARG A 14 -3.81 -1.96 20.72
C ARG A 14 -4.16 -3.25 19.99
N VAL A 15 -5.24 -3.22 19.20
CA VAL A 15 -5.68 -4.35 18.38
C VAL A 15 -4.58 -4.78 17.39
N TRP A 16 -3.83 -3.82 16.85
CA TRP A 16 -2.71 -4.12 15.97
C TRP A 16 -1.55 -4.81 16.69
N ILE A 17 -1.17 -4.33 17.88
CA ILE A 17 -0.07 -4.91 18.65
C ILE A 17 -0.44 -6.30 19.19
N GLU A 18 -1.67 -6.50 19.61
CA GLU A 18 -2.18 -7.74 20.21
C GLU A 18 -2.58 -8.81 19.17
N ARG A 19 -2.30 -8.58 17.88
CA ARG A 19 -2.60 -9.54 16.80
C ARG A 19 -1.92 -10.88 17.04
N ARG A 20 -2.63 -11.97 16.72
CA ARG A 20 -2.16 -13.36 16.95
C ARG A 20 -1.36 -13.94 15.79
N HIS A 21 -1.42 -13.29 14.64
CA HIS A 21 -0.77 -13.70 13.40
C HIS A 21 -0.32 -12.46 12.63
N GLY A 22 0.41 -12.71 11.55
CA GLY A 22 0.74 -11.68 10.60
C GLY A 22 1.99 -10.89 10.97
N GLU A 23 3.13 -11.41 10.54
CA GLU A 23 4.38 -10.67 10.62
C GLU A 23 4.44 -9.56 9.57
N LEU A 24 5.07 -8.46 9.96
CA LEU A 24 5.35 -7.36 9.06
C LEU A 24 6.60 -7.69 8.26
N ASN A 25 6.47 -7.74 6.93
CA ASN A 25 7.63 -7.78 6.04
C ASN A 25 7.94 -6.38 5.48
N TYR A 26 9.06 -6.25 4.78
CA TYR A 26 9.50 -4.98 4.18
C TYR A 26 8.40 -4.33 3.33
N HIS A 27 7.86 -5.06 2.36
CA HIS A 27 6.90 -4.53 1.38
C HIS A 27 5.59 -4.10 2.04
N LEU A 28 5.05 -4.94 2.94
CA LEU A 28 3.86 -4.63 3.71
C LEU A 28 4.07 -3.40 4.62
N THR A 29 5.25 -3.26 5.22
CA THR A 29 5.59 -2.10 6.04
C THR A 29 5.64 -0.82 5.19
N GLN A 30 6.28 -0.87 4.00
CA GLN A 30 6.29 0.27 3.07
C GLN A 30 4.87 0.66 2.67
N LEU A 31 4.01 -0.33 2.39
CA LEU A 31 2.61 -0.14 2.06
C LEU A 31 1.84 0.59 3.18
N LEU A 32 1.87 0.05 4.39
CA LEU A 32 1.10 0.58 5.54
C LEU A 32 1.59 1.97 6.01
N THR A 33 2.87 2.27 5.78
CA THR A 33 3.47 3.56 6.17
C THR A 33 3.48 4.60 5.05
N GLY A 34 3.15 4.19 3.82
CA GLY A 34 3.27 5.01 2.62
C GLY A 34 4.70 5.49 2.38
N HIS A 35 5.66 4.61 2.66
CA HIS A 35 7.09 4.83 2.49
C HIS A 35 7.65 4.07 1.29
N GLY A 36 8.90 4.35 0.95
CA GLY A 36 9.63 3.63 -0.09
C GLY A 36 9.49 4.33 -1.43
N PHE A 37 9.09 3.57 -2.45
CA PHE A 37 9.17 3.96 -3.86
C PHE A 37 7.95 4.70 -4.40
N PHE A 38 6.97 5.06 -3.55
CA PHE A 38 5.90 5.99 -3.95
C PHE A 38 6.53 7.33 -4.30
N LYS A 39 6.24 7.89 -5.49
CA LYS A 39 6.84 9.18 -5.89
C LYS A 39 6.60 10.32 -4.90
N HIS A 40 5.43 10.36 -4.25
CA HIS A 40 5.16 11.34 -3.19
C HIS A 40 6.08 11.19 -1.95
N HIS A 41 6.59 9.99 -1.71
CA HIS A 41 7.60 9.75 -0.69
C HIS A 41 8.99 10.15 -1.21
N SER A 42 9.37 9.69 -2.41
CA SER A 42 10.68 9.93 -3.02
C SER A 42 10.99 11.42 -3.24
N GLN A 43 10.00 12.21 -3.66
CA GLN A 43 10.14 13.65 -3.91
C GLN A 43 10.68 14.44 -2.69
N ARG A 44 10.49 13.91 -1.48
CA ARG A 44 11.00 14.55 -0.26
C ARG A 44 12.53 14.57 -0.18
N TYR A 45 13.19 13.73 -0.96
CA TYR A 45 14.64 13.58 -1.00
C TYR A 45 15.23 14.07 -2.33
N ASP A 46 14.39 14.29 -3.35
CA ASP A 46 14.79 14.83 -4.65
C ASP A 46 13.69 15.77 -5.18
N TYR A 47 13.95 17.08 -5.08
CA TYR A 47 13.00 18.12 -5.46
C TYR A 47 12.78 18.23 -6.97
N ASN A 48 13.66 17.64 -7.78
CA ASN A 48 13.52 17.63 -9.24
C ASN A 48 12.53 16.57 -9.72
N GLN A 49 12.15 15.62 -8.85
CA GLN A 49 11.20 14.58 -9.19
C GLN A 49 9.75 15.03 -8.99
N SER A 50 8.90 14.68 -9.96
CA SER A 50 7.46 14.86 -9.85
C SER A 50 6.82 13.76 -9.02
N ALA A 51 5.97 14.14 -8.06
CA ALA A 51 5.12 13.21 -7.31
C ALA A 51 3.88 12.71 -8.09
N GLN A 52 3.70 13.14 -9.34
CA GLN A 52 2.55 12.74 -10.15
C GLN A 52 2.63 11.28 -10.59
N CYS A 53 1.48 10.62 -10.56
CA CYS A 53 1.30 9.29 -11.12
C CYS A 53 1.49 9.33 -12.64
N PRO A 54 2.28 8.42 -13.24
CA PRO A 54 2.58 8.47 -14.67
C PRO A 54 1.37 8.16 -15.57
N VAL A 55 0.34 7.49 -15.04
CA VAL A 55 -0.84 7.09 -15.82
C VAL A 55 -2.14 7.76 -15.36
N CYS A 56 -2.12 8.50 -14.25
CA CYS A 56 -3.29 9.19 -13.71
C CYS A 56 -3.05 10.69 -13.73
N PRO A 57 -3.51 11.38 -14.80
CA PRO A 57 -3.39 12.83 -14.88
C PRO A 57 -3.97 13.47 -13.61
N SER A 58 -3.25 14.43 -13.03
CA SER A 58 -3.65 15.17 -11.82
C SER A 58 -3.71 14.36 -10.51
N SER A 59 -3.26 13.10 -10.49
CA SER A 59 -3.17 12.32 -9.25
C SER A 59 -1.73 12.27 -8.73
N ILE A 60 -1.57 12.46 -7.42
CA ILE A 60 -0.31 12.23 -6.72
C ILE A 60 -0.16 10.74 -6.45
N GLU A 61 0.99 10.17 -6.82
CA GLU A 61 1.32 8.79 -6.52
C GLU A 61 1.76 8.65 -5.06
N ASN A 62 0.75 8.59 -4.19
CA ASN A 62 0.89 8.19 -2.79
C ASN A 62 0.34 6.77 -2.59
N ALA A 63 0.54 6.24 -1.39
CA ALA A 63 0.13 4.89 -1.02
C ALA A 63 -1.37 4.65 -1.25
N GLU A 64 -2.22 5.58 -0.81
CA GLU A 64 -3.67 5.51 -0.98
C GLU A 64 -4.08 5.43 -2.45
N HIS A 65 -3.55 6.32 -3.29
CA HIS A 65 -3.83 6.31 -4.73
C HIS A 65 -3.41 4.98 -5.35
N VAL A 66 -2.20 4.51 -5.06
CA VAL A 66 -1.67 3.27 -5.62
C VAL A 66 -2.53 2.07 -5.19
N PHE A 67 -2.92 1.98 -3.93
CA PHE A 67 -3.65 0.80 -3.42
C PHE A 67 -5.14 0.81 -3.66
N CYS A 68 -5.75 1.96 -3.91
CA CYS A 68 -7.21 2.04 -4.02
C CYS A 68 -7.68 2.44 -5.42
N HIS A 69 -6.84 3.12 -6.22
CA HIS A 69 -7.34 3.84 -7.40
C HIS A 69 -6.48 3.67 -8.65
N CYS A 70 -5.16 3.50 -8.52
CA CYS A 70 -4.24 3.56 -9.65
C CYS A 70 -4.48 2.41 -10.65
N PRO A 71 -4.81 2.68 -11.92
CA PRO A 71 -5.09 1.64 -12.92
C PRO A 71 -3.93 0.68 -13.17
N ARG A 72 -2.68 1.07 -12.90
CA ARG A 72 -1.51 0.16 -13.02
C ARG A 72 -1.63 -1.11 -12.21
N PHE A 73 -2.37 -1.04 -11.10
CA PHE A 73 -2.49 -2.11 -10.12
C PHE A 73 -3.92 -2.66 -10.04
N SER A 74 -4.73 -2.49 -11.10
CA SER A 74 -6.13 -2.94 -11.09
C SER A 74 -6.24 -4.46 -10.98
N GLU A 75 -5.42 -5.20 -11.73
CA GLU A 75 -5.41 -6.66 -11.72
C GLU A 75 -5.03 -7.21 -10.32
N GLU A 76 -3.98 -6.64 -9.71
CA GLU A 76 -3.54 -7.02 -8.38
C GLU A 76 -4.63 -6.73 -7.33
N ARG A 77 -5.36 -5.61 -7.47
CA ARG A 77 -6.51 -5.30 -6.59
C ARG A 77 -7.69 -6.24 -6.81
N GLU A 78 -8.05 -6.54 -8.05
CA GLU A 78 -9.15 -7.47 -8.37
C GLU A 78 -8.89 -8.86 -7.81
N ARG A 79 -7.65 -9.34 -7.96
CA ARG A 79 -7.20 -10.59 -7.35
C ARG A 79 -7.29 -10.52 -5.83
N LEU A 80 -6.84 -9.43 -5.23
CA LEU A 80 -6.92 -9.24 -3.77
C LEU A 80 -8.37 -9.26 -3.28
N HIS A 81 -9.27 -8.52 -3.92
CA HIS A 81 -10.69 -8.48 -3.55
C HIS A 81 -11.35 -9.85 -3.67
N SER A 82 -10.96 -10.62 -4.70
CA SER A 82 -11.44 -11.99 -4.88
C SER A 82 -10.99 -12.92 -3.75
N LEU A 83 -9.74 -12.80 -3.30
CA LEU A 83 -9.21 -13.58 -2.17
C LEU A 83 -9.79 -13.17 -0.82
N LEU A 84 -10.10 -11.88 -0.64
CA LEU A 84 -10.69 -11.35 0.59
C LEU A 84 -12.21 -11.57 0.67
N HIS A 85 -12.85 -11.91 -0.46
CA HIS A 85 -14.31 -11.91 -0.63
C HIS A 85 -14.96 -10.57 -0.25
N GLU A 86 -14.20 -9.47 -0.31
CA GLU A 86 -14.63 -8.13 0.04
C GLU A 86 -13.76 -7.09 -0.69
N VAL A 87 -14.35 -5.95 -1.05
CA VAL A 87 -13.60 -4.81 -1.57
C VAL A 87 -12.76 -4.20 -0.45
N MET A 88 -11.45 -4.10 -0.67
CA MET A 88 -10.56 -3.50 0.31
C MET A 88 -10.60 -1.97 0.19
N THR A 89 -10.77 -1.32 1.34
CA THR A 89 -10.73 0.12 1.53
C THR A 89 -9.74 0.45 2.65
N PRO A 90 -9.22 1.68 2.75
CA PRO A 90 -8.36 2.05 3.87
C PRO A 90 -9.00 1.75 5.23
N GLU A 91 -10.30 1.97 5.36
CA GLU A 91 -11.06 1.80 6.60
C GLU A 91 -11.21 0.34 7.05
N ASN A 92 -11.30 -0.61 6.12
CA ASN A 92 -11.47 -2.03 6.44
C ASN A 92 -10.18 -2.86 6.35
N THR A 93 -9.08 -2.30 5.83
CA THR A 93 -7.83 -3.04 5.55
C THR A 93 -7.34 -3.82 6.78
N THR A 94 -7.16 -3.15 7.92
CA THR A 94 -6.68 -3.82 9.14
C THR A 94 -7.65 -4.87 9.64
N ARG A 95 -8.97 -4.58 9.61
CA ARG A 95 -9.99 -5.55 10.01
C ARG A 95 -9.87 -6.82 9.16
N LEU A 96 -9.79 -6.67 7.84
CA LEU A 96 -9.67 -7.78 6.90
C LEU A 96 -8.41 -8.60 7.14
N MET A 97 -7.26 -7.95 7.33
CA MET A 97 -5.98 -8.61 7.64
C MET A 97 -6.02 -9.41 8.94
N LEU A 98 -6.73 -8.90 9.96
CA LEU A 98 -6.82 -9.55 11.27
C LEU A 98 -7.87 -10.67 11.32
N THR A 99 -8.76 -10.79 10.34
CA THR A 99 -9.76 -11.86 10.27
C THR A 99 -9.12 -13.24 10.13
N SER A 100 -8.04 -13.38 9.36
CA SER A 100 -7.37 -14.66 9.15
C SER A 100 -5.92 -14.47 8.68
N GLU A 101 -5.08 -15.48 8.90
CA GLU A 101 -3.72 -15.51 8.36
C GLU A 101 -3.72 -15.49 6.83
N SER A 102 -4.67 -16.17 6.19
CA SER A 102 -4.83 -16.15 4.73
C SER A 102 -5.10 -14.74 4.19
N ASN A 103 -5.95 -13.95 4.86
CA ASN A 103 -6.21 -12.57 4.46
C ASN A 103 -4.96 -11.71 4.63
N TRP A 104 -4.23 -11.90 5.73
CA TRP A 104 -2.95 -11.24 5.94
C TRP A 104 -1.97 -11.53 4.81
N LEU A 105 -1.80 -12.81 4.45
CA LEU A 105 -0.92 -13.23 3.36
C LEU A 105 -1.37 -12.69 2.00
N ALA A 106 -2.68 -12.59 1.75
CA ALA A 106 -3.21 -11.99 0.53
C ALA A 106 -2.81 -10.51 0.42
N VAL A 107 -3.01 -9.73 1.49
CA VAL A 107 -2.61 -8.31 1.53
C VAL A 107 -1.08 -8.15 1.46
N ALA A 108 -0.32 -9.03 2.12
CA ALA A 108 1.13 -9.03 2.06
C ALA A 108 1.66 -9.33 0.64
N SER A 109 1.02 -10.27 -0.07
CA SER A 109 1.36 -10.61 -1.46
C SER A 109 1.03 -9.47 -2.41
N PHE A 110 -0.11 -8.81 -2.22
CA PHE A 110 -0.46 -7.59 -2.94
C PHE A 110 0.59 -6.49 -2.71
N ALA A 111 0.97 -6.24 -1.45
CA ALA A 111 2.00 -5.26 -1.10
C ALA A 111 3.34 -5.58 -1.78
N TYR A 112 3.73 -6.86 -1.81
CA TYR A 112 4.93 -7.33 -2.49
C TYR A 112 4.91 -6.96 -3.97
N SER A 113 3.86 -7.33 -4.71
CA SER A 113 3.75 -7.05 -6.15
C SER A 113 3.81 -5.55 -6.45
N VAL A 114 3.05 -4.75 -5.70
CA VAL A 114 2.98 -3.30 -5.89
C VAL A 114 4.33 -2.63 -5.61
N VAL A 115 4.92 -2.90 -4.43
CA VAL A 115 6.15 -2.22 -4.00
C VAL A 115 7.34 -2.65 -4.86
N THR A 116 7.39 -3.92 -5.29
CA THR A 116 8.43 -4.41 -6.21
C THR A 116 8.34 -3.67 -7.54
N ARG A 117 7.15 -3.60 -8.14
CA ARG A 117 6.96 -2.90 -9.42
C ARG A 117 7.29 -1.41 -9.33
N LEU A 118 6.89 -0.73 -8.24
CA LEU A 118 7.27 0.68 -8.03
C LEU A 118 8.78 0.87 -7.87
N ARG A 119 9.47 -0.08 -7.21
CA ARG A 119 10.93 -0.05 -7.07
C ARG A 119 11.61 -0.19 -8.43
N ASP A 120 11.17 -1.15 -9.22
CA ASP A 120 11.78 -1.43 -10.51
C ASP A 120 11.59 -0.24 -11.46
N GLU A 121 10.38 0.34 -11.51
CA GLU A 121 10.09 1.57 -12.25
C GLU A 121 10.88 2.81 -11.76
N GLU A 122 11.22 2.88 -10.47
CA GLU A 122 12.07 3.95 -9.93
C GLU A 122 13.55 3.72 -10.26
N THR A 123 13.97 2.46 -10.31
CA THR A 123 15.34 2.08 -10.69
C THR A 123 15.60 2.38 -12.17
N ASP A 124 14.64 2.07 -13.04
CA ASP A 124 14.71 2.37 -14.48
C ASP A 124 14.73 3.88 -14.80
N ARG A 125 14.35 4.73 -13.84
CA ARG A 125 14.34 6.20 -13.99
C ARG A 125 15.65 6.87 -13.57
N ARG A 126 16.57 6.14 -12.93
CA ARG A 126 17.87 6.65 -12.46
C ARG A 126 18.97 6.30 -13.45
#